data_AF-A0A966Y2T8-F1
#
_entry.id   AF-A0A966Y2T8-F1
#
_cell.length_a   1.000
_cell.length_b   1.000
_cell.length_c   1.000
_cell.angle_alpha   90.00
_cell.angle_beta   90.00
_cell.angle_gamma   90.00
#
_symmetry.space_group_name_H-M   'P 1'
#
loop_
_entity.id
_entity.type
_entity.pdbx_description
1 polymer ?
#
loop_
_entity_poly.entity_id
_entity_poly.type
_entity_poly.pdbx_seq_one_letter_code
_entity_poly.pdbx_strand_id
1 'polypeptide(L)'
;MHGLDLAGEQPEILHEITMKHLMRSGQLDLQDFLDRVDMLGALGRTVLISNYGEYHRLAAYLFRHTKKMIGIVMGVPTLREIFDEKYYADLEGGILESFGRLFKNDLKLYAYPLRDAKTGALITAGNLRVAPHLRHLYAYLIENRLIESLRDFDERCLPIFSRDVLGQIRAGDPAWESTVPPAVAQIIKERKLFNYGSTAKDEPKPAA
;
A
#
# COMPACT_ATOMS: atom_id res chain seq x y z
N MET A 1 0.41 4.58 -15.18
CA MET A 1 1.46 5.34 -14.46
C MET A 1 2.04 6.38 -15.41
N HIS A 2 1.28 7.44 -15.69
CA HIS A 2 1.83 8.66 -16.29
C HIS A 2 2.14 9.58 -15.09
N GLY A 3 3.37 10.06 -14.94
CA GLY A 3 3.76 10.93 -13.82
C GLY A 3 5.05 10.55 -13.09
N LEU A 4 5.68 9.42 -13.42
CA LEU A 4 7.03 9.09 -12.99
C LEU A 4 8.00 9.50 -14.10
N ASP A 5 8.90 10.45 -13.83
CA ASP A 5 10.02 10.77 -14.73
C ASP A 5 11.07 9.66 -14.63
N LEU A 6 11.03 8.73 -15.56
CA LEU A 6 11.91 7.56 -15.63
C LEU A 6 13.01 7.71 -16.68
N ALA A 7 13.29 8.94 -17.13
CA ALA A 7 14.29 9.23 -18.16
C ALA A 7 14.14 8.38 -19.44
N GLY A 8 12.92 7.95 -19.77
CA GLY A 8 12.61 7.11 -20.94
C GLY A 8 12.76 5.60 -20.73
N GLU A 9 13.12 5.13 -19.53
CA GLU A 9 13.13 3.70 -19.20
C GLU A 9 11.74 3.18 -18.81
N GLN A 10 11.46 1.92 -19.13
CA GLN A 10 10.28 1.23 -18.61
C GLN A 10 10.59 0.62 -17.23
N PRO A 11 9.77 0.88 -16.21
CA PRO A 11 9.99 0.33 -14.89
C PRO A 11 9.50 -1.12 -14.84
N GLU A 12 10.24 -1.95 -14.11
CA GLU A 12 9.72 -3.24 -13.65
C GLU A 12 8.75 -3.00 -12.49
N ILE A 13 7.49 -3.42 -12.65
CA ILE A 13 6.42 -3.12 -11.69
C ILE A 13 6.18 -4.33 -10.79
N LEU A 14 6.45 -4.14 -9.49
CA LEU A 14 6.17 -5.13 -8.45
C LEU A 14 5.00 -4.66 -7.58
N HIS A 15 4.04 -5.56 -7.34
CA HIS A 15 2.94 -5.32 -6.42
C HIS A 15 3.28 -5.99 -5.09
N GLU A 16 3.70 -5.20 -4.12
CA GLU A 16 4.06 -5.71 -2.80
C GLU A 16 2.79 -6.02 -1.98
N ILE A 17 2.77 -7.20 -1.36
CA ILE A 17 1.81 -7.55 -0.31
C ILE A 17 2.59 -8.01 0.92
N THR A 18 2.52 -7.20 1.97
CA THR A 18 3.15 -7.52 3.26
C THR A 18 2.22 -8.34 4.13
N MET A 19 2.73 -9.46 4.67
CA MET A 19 2.01 -10.29 5.63
C MET A 19 1.70 -9.54 6.93
N LYS A 20 2.47 -8.51 7.30
CA LYS A 20 2.23 -7.73 8.55
C LYS A 20 0.97 -6.85 8.47
N HIS A 21 0.62 -6.29 7.31
CA HIS A 21 -0.60 -5.45 7.19
C HIS A 21 -1.90 -6.26 7.28
N LEU A 22 -1.83 -7.56 7.04
CA LEU A 22 -2.97 -8.49 7.19
C LEU A 22 -3.15 -9.00 8.62
N MET A 23 -2.28 -8.60 9.56
CA MET A 23 -2.33 -9.02 10.96
C MET A 23 -3.09 -8.04 11.89
N ARG A 24 -4.03 -7.23 11.38
CA ARG A 24 -4.69 -6.15 12.18
C ARG A 24 -5.42 -6.61 13.46
N SER A 25 -5.68 -7.90 13.64
CA SER A 25 -6.29 -8.49 14.85
C SER A 25 -5.44 -9.57 15.52
N GLY A 26 -4.18 -9.74 15.11
CA GLY A 26 -3.30 -10.81 15.59
C GLY A 26 -3.55 -12.18 14.94
N GLN A 27 -4.57 -12.32 14.09
CA GLN A 27 -4.78 -13.50 13.24
C GLN A 27 -4.68 -13.11 11.77
N LEU A 28 -3.88 -13.86 11.03
CA LEU A 28 -3.79 -13.75 9.58
C LEU A 28 -5.07 -14.34 8.98
N ASP A 29 -5.87 -13.53 8.28
CA ASP A 29 -6.88 -14.07 7.35
C ASP A 29 -6.14 -14.60 6.12
N LEU A 30 -5.69 -15.86 6.23
CA LEU A 30 -4.88 -16.51 5.19
C LEU A 30 -5.65 -16.59 3.87
N GLN A 31 -6.97 -16.76 3.93
CA GLN A 31 -7.81 -16.81 2.74
C GLN A 31 -7.84 -15.44 2.05
N ASP A 32 -8.09 -14.35 2.78
CA ASP A 32 -8.03 -12.99 2.21
C ASP A 32 -6.67 -12.69 1.57
N PHE A 33 -5.58 -13.14 2.20
CA PHE A 33 -4.25 -12.97 1.62
C PHE A 33 -4.08 -13.74 0.31
N LEU A 34 -4.42 -15.02 0.28
CA LEU A 34 -4.31 -15.86 -0.92
C LEU A 34 -5.22 -15.33 -2.04
N ASP A 35 -6.44 -14.89 -1.71
CA ASP A 35 -7.37 -14.30 -2.66
C ASP A 35 -6.81 -13.03 -3.32
N ARG A 36 -6.07 -12.20 -2.58
CA ARG A 36 -5.38 -11.03 -3.16
C ARG A 36 -4.26 -11.43 -4.10
N VAL A 37 -3.46 -12.42 -3.72
CA VAL A 37 -2.36 -12.93 -4.56
C VAL A 37 -2.94 -13.53 -5.84
N ASP A 38 -4.00 -14.33 -5.73
CA ASP A 38 -4.68 -14.96 -6.86
C ASP A 38 -5.34 -13.94 -7.78
N MET A 39 -5.96 -12.89 -7.21
CA MET A 39 -6.52 -11.80 -8.01
C MET A 39 -5.42 -11.09 -8.81
N LEU A 40 -4.32 -10.70 -8.16
CA LEU A 40 -3.23 -9.99 -8.82
C LEU A 40 -2.53 -10.88 -9.87
N GLY A 41 -2.34 -12.16 -9.56
CA GLY A 41 -1.80 -13.15 -10.50
C GLY A 41 -2.71 -13.36 -11.71
N ALA A 42 -4.04 -13.43 -11.51
CA ALA A 42 -5.02 -13.53 -12.60
C ALA A 42 -5.04 -12.28 -13.50
N LEU A 43 -4.67 -11.11 -12.98
CA LEU A 43 -4.47 -9.88 -13.76
C LEU A 43 -3.10 -9.81 -14.46
N GLY A 44 -2.28 -10.86 -14.37
CA GLY A 44 -0.93 -10.89 -14.94
C GLY A 44 0.06 -9.96 -14.25
N ARG A 45 -0.18 -9.62 -12.97
CA ARG A 45 0.72 -8.75 -12.19
C ARG A 45 1.79 -9.56 -11.50
N THR A 46 3.03 -9.07 -11.53
CA THR A 46 4.11 -9.61 -10.70
C THR A 46 3.89 -9.18 -9.25
N VAL A 47 3.74 -10.16 -8.36
CA VAL A 47 3.49 -9.96 -6.93
C VAL A 47 4.76 -10.25 -6.13
N LEU A 48 5.14 -9.35 -5.25
CA LEU A 48 6.18 -9.55 -4.24
C LEU A 48 5.50 -9.78 -2.89
N ILE A 49 5.62 -10.99 -2.34
CA ILE A 49 5.18 -11.27 -0.98
C ILE A 49 6.33 -10.95 -0.03
N SER A 50 6.07 -10.16 1.00
CA SER A 50 7.07 -9.85 2.02
C SER A 50 6.53 -10.01 3.44
N ASN A 51 7.45 -10.05 4.41
CA ASN A 51 7.14 -9.92 5.84
C ASN A 51 7.74 -8.63 6.44
N TYR A 52 8.14 -7.69 5.58
CA TYR A 52 8.72 -6.43 6.01
C TYR A 52 7.59 -5.49 6.46
N GLY A 53 7.64 -5.04 7.72
CA GLY A 53 6.74 -3.99 8.21
C GLY A 53 7.30 -2.61 7.92
N GLU A 54 8.63 -2.51 8.00
CA GLU A 54 9.36 -1.28 7.92
C GLU A 54 9.94 -1.14 6.51
N TYR A 55 9.61 -0.04 5.83
CA TYR A 55 10.02 0.19 4.44
C TYR A 55 11.55 0.20 4.24
N HIS A 56 12.35 0.56 5.26
CA HIS A 56 13.80 0.49 5.16
C HIS A 56 14.31 -0.96 4.96
N ARG A 57 13.58 -1.97 5.47
CA ARG A 57 13.93 -3.39 5.26
C ARG A 57 13.60 -3.85 3.85
N LEU A 58 12.44 -3.44 3.32
CA LEU A 58 12.05 -3.67 1.93
C LEU A 58 13.06 -3.01 0.97
N ALA A 59 13.42 -1.76 1.22
CA ALA A 59 14.43 -1.05 0.44
C ALA A 59 15.78 -1.78 0.48
N ALA A 60 16.26 -2.16 1.67
CA ALA A 60 17.50 -2.93 1.82
C ALA A 60 17.47 -4.28 1.08
N TYR A 61 16.31 -4.93 0.98
CA TYR A 61 16.12 -6.11 0.14
C TYR A 61 16.31 -5.76 -1.35
N LEU A 62 15.54 -4.79 -1.87
CA LEU A 62 15.57 -4.40 -3.28
C LEU A 62 16.96 -3.90 -3.72
N PHE A 63 17.66 -3.15 -2.87
CA PHE A 63 19.02 -2.66 -3.14
C PHE A 63 20.06 -3.76 -3.34
N ARG A 64 19.82 -4.99 -2.89
CA ARG A 64 20.70 -6.13 -3.20
C ARG A 64 20.49 -6.68 -4.60
N HIS A 65 19.36 -6.37 -5.23
CA HIS A 65 18.94 -6.95 -6.51
C HIS A 65 18.97 -5.94 -7.67
N THR A 66 19.06 -4.64 -7.38
CA THR A 66 19.19 -3.61 -8.42
C THR A 66 19.99 -2.40 -7.93
N LYS A 67 20.63 -1.72 -8.88
CA LYS A 67 21.25 -0.39 -8.70
C LYS A 67 20.45 0.72 -9.40
N LYS A 68 19.38 0.37 -10.13
CA LYS A 68 18.48 1.34 -10.75
C LYS A 68 17.62 2.03 -9.69
N MET A 69 17.07 3.19 -10.03
CA MET A 69 16.15 3.93 -9.18
C MET A 69 14.95 3.08 -8.77
N ILE A 70 14.59 3.13 -7.49
CA ILE A 70 13.41 2.45 -6.93
C ILE A 70 12.35 3.48 -6.56
N GLY A 71 11.17 3.39 -7.18
CA GLY A 71 9.99 4.14 -6.78
C GLY A 71 9.05 3.28 -5.94
N ILE A 72 8.72 3.73 -4.72
CA ILE A 72 7.69 3.09 -3.90
C ILE A 72 6.44 3.97 -3.92
N VAL A 73 5.34 3.44 -4.44
CA VAL A 73 4.04 4.12 -4.49
C VAL A 73 3.18 3.71 -3.30
N MET A 74 2.60 4.68 -2.59
CA MET A 74 1.78 4.45 -1.40
C MET A 74 0.73 5.54 -1.21
N GLY A 75 -0.26 5.32 -0.34
CA GLY A 75 -1.19 6.37 0.06
C GLY A 75 -0.60 7.32 1.11
N VAL A 76 -1.09 8.56 1.15
CA VAL A 76 -0.81 9.52 2.23
C VAL A 76 -1.04 8.95 3.65
N PRO A 77 -2.04 8.09 3.93
CA PRO A 77 -2.16 7.44 5.24
C PRO A 77 -0.92 6.63 5.62
N THR A 78 -0.41 5.82 4.70
CA THR A 78 0.80 5.01 4.90
C THR A 78 2.04 5.88 5.03
N LEU A 79 2.12 6.96 4.24
CA LEU A 79 3.19 7.93 4.39
C LEU A 79 3.20 8.54 5.80
N ARG A 80 2.02 8.86 6.36
CA ARG A 80 1.91 9.35 7.73
C ARG A 80 2.42 8.33 8.75
N GLU A 81 2.11 7.05 8.56
CA GLU A 81 2.58 5.96 9.42
C GLU A 81 4.10 5.79 9.39
N ILE A 82 4.77 6.05 8.26
CA ILE A 82 6.24 6.04 8.16
C ILE A 82 6.90 7.11 9.06
N PHE A 83 6.17 8.17 9.44
CA PHE A 83 6.66 9.18 10.40
C PHE A 83 6.26 8.88 11.85
N ASP A 84 5.67 7.71 12.14
CA ASP A 84 5.37 7.29 13.50
C ASP A 84 6.59 6.57 14.11
N GLU A 85 7.25 7.24 15.05
CA GLU A 85 8.51 6.78 15.66
C GLU A 85 8.39 5.47 16.45
N LYS A 86 7.17 5.06 16.83
CA LYS A 86 6.95 3.80 17.55
C LYS A 86 7.45 2.58 16.76
N TYR A 87 7.50 2.68 15.43
CA TYR A 87 7.97 1.61 14.54
C TYR A 87 9.50 1.49 14.49
N TYR A 88 10.24 2.38 15.15
CA TYR A 88 11.70 2.45 15.11
C TYR A 88 12.34 2.41 16.50
N ALA A 89 11.58 2.01 17.52
CA ALA A 89 12.08 1.91 18.90
C ALA A 89 13.16 0.83 19.07
N ASP A 90 13.26 -0.13 18.13
CA ASP A 90 14.29 -1.17 18.09
C ASP A 90 15.58 -0.73 17.38
N LEU A 91 15.62 0.48 16.80
CA LEU A 91 16.79 1.04 16.14
C LEU A 91 17.51 2.03 17.07
N GLU A 92 18.82 1.89 17.24
CA GLU A 92 19.62 2.78 18.10
C GLU A 92 19.51 4.26 17.65
N GLY A 93 19.50 4.51 16.35
CA GLY A 93 19.30 5.85 15.77
C GLY A 93 17.84 6.18 15.42
N GLY A 94 16.88 5.34 15.84
CA GLY A 94 15.44 5.56 15.67
C GLY A 94 15.02 5.89 14.22
N ILE A 95 14.16 6.90 14.09
CA ILE A 95 13.64 7.32 12.78
C ILE A 95 14.75 7.81 11.83
N LEU A 96 15.78 8.48 12.34
CA LEU A 96 16.87 8.98 11.50
C LEU A 96 17.68 7.83 10.89
N GLU A 97 17.92 6.77 11.66
CA GLU A 97 18.55 5.56 11.15
C GLU A 97 17.68 4.86 10.10
N SER A 98 16.38 4.73 10.36
CA SER A 98 15.42 4.15 9.41
C SER A 98 15.43 4.90 8.07
N PHE A 99 15.37 6.22 8.11
CA PHE A 99 15.35 7.07 6.92
C PHE A 99 16.71 7.09 6.20
N GLY A 100 17.81 7.10 6.95
CA GLY A 100 19.16 6.96 6.39
C GLY A 100 19.34 5.63 5.66
N ARG A 101 18.75 4.54 6.15
CA ARG A 101 18.73 3.23 5.48
C ARG A 101 17.80 3.23 4.26
N LEU A 102 16.61 3.83 4.35
CA LEU A 102 15.60 3.87 3.29
C LEU A 102 16.08 4.67 2.07
N PHE A 103 16.64 5.86 2.30
CA PHE A 103 17.09 6.78 1.25
C PHE A 103 18.60 6.71 1.00
N LYS A 104 19.24 5.60 1.40
CA LYS A 104 20.69 5.39 1.24
C LYS A 104 21.14 5.42 -0.22
N ASN A 105 20.32 4.85 -1.10
CA ASN A 105 20.54 4.80 -2.54
C ASN A 105 19.41 5.57 -3.25
N ASP A 106 19.39 5.51 -4.58
CA ASP A 106 18.36 6.15 -5.39
C ASP A 106 16.98 5.49 -5.18
N LEU A 107 16.24 5.98 -4.19
CA LEU A 107 14.89 5.56 -3.84
C LEU A 107 14.02 6.78 -3.58
N LYS A 108 12.81 6.75 -4.12
CA LYS A 108 11.79 7.78 -3.92
C LYS A 108 10.47 7.20 -3.45
N LEU A 109 9.80 7.92 -2.56
CA LEU A 109 8.42 7.64 -2.17
C LEU A 109 7.46 8.53 -2.97
N TYR A 110 6.44 7.91 -3.56
CA TYR A 110 5.39 8.60 -4.29
C TYR A 110 4.07 8.44 -3.54
N ALA A 111 3.50 9.56 -3.11
CA ALA A 111 2.30 9.59 -2.28
C ALA A 111 1.05 9.87 -3.12
N TYR A 112 0.14 8.90 -3.16
CA TYR A 112 -1.22 9.05 -3.64
C TYR A 112 -2.04 9.86 -2.62
N PRO A 113 -2.75 10.91 -3.05
CA PRO A 113 -3.43 11.81 -2.12
C PRO A 113 -4.60 11.14 -1.41
N LEU A 114 -4.96 11.72 -0.26
CA LEU A 114 -6.10 11.33 0.54
C LEU A 114 -7.13 12.45 0.53
N ARG A 115 -8.40 12.12 0.28
CA ARG A 115 -9.51 13.04 0.55
C ARG A 115 -9.96 12.84 1.99
N ASP A 116 -9.83 13.87 2.81
CA ASP A 116 -10.25 13.81 4.21
C ASP A 116 -11.77 13.69 4.30
N ALA A 117 -12.26 12.64 4.96
CA ALA A 117 -13.68 12.33 5.01
C ALA A 117 -14.51 13.36 5.80
N LYS A 118 -13.89 14.12 6.72
CA LYS A 118 -14.59 15.09 7.59
C LYS A 118 -14.67 16.47 6.95
N THR A 119 -13.58 16.90 6.32
CA THR A 119 -13.40 18.26 5.80
C THR A 119 -13.52 18.34 4.29
N GLY A 120 -13.44 17.21 3.58
CA GLY A 120 -13.38 17.15 2.11
C GLY A 120 -12.04 17.60 1.53
N ALA A 121 -11.09 18.03 2.36
CA ALA A 121 -9.81 18.57 1.94
C ALA A 121 -8.92 17.48 1.30
N LEU A 122 -8.22 17.85 0.23
CA LEU A 122 -7.25 16.98 -0.42
C LEU A 122 -5.90 17.11 0.29
N ILE A 123 -5.46 16.01 0.89
CA ILE A 123 -4.16 15.88 1.55
C ILE A 123 -3.20 15.19 0.58
N THR A 124 -2.08 15.85 0.30
CA THR A 124 -0.98 15.39 -0.55
C THR A 124 0.29 15.26 0.31
N ALA A 125 1.41 14.79 -0.25
CA ALA A 125 2.69 14.90 0.47
C ALA A 125 3.08 16.37 0.69
N GLY A 126 2.71 17.28 -0.20
CA GLY A 126 3.06 18.70 -0.06
C GLY A 126 2.41 19.41 1.13
N ASN A 127 1.28 18.91 1.66
CA ASN A 127 0.56 19.53 2.77
C ASN A 127 0.32 18.58 3.97
N LEU A 128 0.91 17.38 3.94
CA LEU A 128 0.84 16.44 5.05
C LEU A 128 1.50 17.05 6.29
N ARG A 129 0.77 17.05 7.40
CA ARG A 129 1.30 17.45 8.70
C ARG A 129 1.87 16.24 9.43
N VAL A 130 3.16 16.30 9.75
CA VAL A 130 3.85 15.36 10.65
C VAL A 130 3.98 15.96 12.06
N ALA A 131 4.48 15.19 13.02
CA ALA A 131 4.74 15.68 14.37
C ALA A 131 5.68 16.91 14.33
N PRO A 132 5.50 17.93 15.20
CA PRO A 132 6.24 19.19 15.13
C PRO A 132 7.77 19.04 15.10
N HIS A 133 8.31 18.08 15.86
CA HIS A 133 9.75 17.82 15.91
C HIS A 133 10.30 17.11 14.65
N LEU A 134 9.44 16.45 13.88
CA LEU A 134 9.79 15.81 12.60
C LEU A 134 9.62 16.74 11.39
N ARG A 135 9.07 17.95 11.58
CA ARG A 135 8.75 18.89 10.49
C ARG A 135 9.94 19.19 9.59
N HIS A 136 11.13 19.41 10.17
CA HIS A 136 12.32 19.74 9.39
C HIS A 136 12.91 18.54 8.65
N LEU A 137 12.81 17.34 9.25
CA LEU A 137 13.13 16.10 8.54
C LEU A 137 12.20 15.91 7.34
N TYR A 138 10.89 16.12 7.52
CA TYR A 138 9.93 16.03 6.42
C TYR A 138 10.22 17.04 5.31
N ALA A 139 10.44 18.30 5.67
CA ALA A 139 10.77 19.36 4.73
C ALA A 139 12.02 19.01 3.90
N TYR A 140 13.08 18.53 4.55
CA TYR A 140 14.29 18.05 3.87
C TYR A 140 13.97 16.99 2.80
N LEU A 141 13.15 15.98 3.14
CA LEU A 141 12.84 14.89 2.22
C LEU A 141 11.99 15.35 1.02
N ILE A 142 11.07 16.30 1.24
CA ILE A 142 10.26 16.90 0.18
C ILE A 142 11.12 17.79 -0.73
N GLU A 143 11.92 18.69 -0.15
CA GLU A 143 12.77 19.64 -0.88
C GLU A 143 13.82 18.92 -1.73
N ASN A 144 14.35 17.80 -1.23
CA ASN A 144 15.30 16.94 -1.96
C ASN A 144 14.61 15.92 -2.89
N ARG A 145 13.29 15.99 -3.06
CA ARG A 145 12.51 15.08 -3.94
C ARG A 145 12.66 13.59 -3.61
N LEU A 146 12.92 13.28 -2.35
CA LEU A 146 12.91 11.91 -1.81
C LEU A 146 11.47 11.45 -1.55
N ILE A 147 10.57 12.39 -1.28
CA ILE A 147 9.13 12.18 -1.19
C ILE A 147 8.46 13.13 -2.19
N GLU A 148 7.61 12.59 -3.07
CA GLU A 148 6.88 13.37 -4.07
C GLU A 148 5.38 13.04 -4.02
N SER A 149 4.54 14.04 -4.29
CA SER A 149 3.09 13.79 -4.49
C SER A 149 2.86 13.26 -5.90
N LEU A 150 2.01 12.26 -6.05
CA LEU A 150 1.49 11.89 -7.37
C LEU A 150 0.60 13.03 -7.89
N ARG A 151 0.87 13.49 -9.11
CA ARG A 151 0.17 14.62 -9.74
C ARG A 151 -0.99 14.17 -10.64
N ASP A 152 -0.76 13.13 -11.44
CA ASP A 152 -1.74 12.61 -12.40
C ASP A 152 -2.48 11.38 -11.84
N PHE A 153 -3.26 11.61 -10.78
CA PHE A 153 -4.00 10.56 -10.09
C PHE A 153 -5.49 10.55 -10.46
N ASP A 154 -6.15 9.40 -10.30
CA ASP A 154 -7.57 9.24 -10.62
C ASP A 154 -8.45 9.58 -9.41
N GLU A 155 -9.05 10.77 -9.41
CA GLU A 155 -9.92 11.20 -8.30
C GLU A 155 -11.06 10.23 -8.00
N ARG A 156 -11.50 9.41 -8.97
CA ARG A 156 -12.54 8.40 -8.78
C ARG A 156 -12.11 7.29 -7.83
N CYS A 157 -10.81 7.08 -7.65
CA CYS A 157 -10.26 6.11 -6.70
C CYS A 157 -10.15 6.65 -5.27
N LEU A 158 -10.22 7.98 -5.05
CA LEU A 158 -10.12 8.58 -3.70
C LEU A 158 -11.14 8.05 -2.68
N PRO A 159 -12.43 7.84 -3.03
CA PRO A 159 -13.41 7.33 -2.06
C PRO A 159 -13.38 5.80 -1.89
N ILE A 160 -12.52 5.08 -2.63
CA ILE A 160 -12.55 3.61 -2.66
C ILE A 160 -11.59 3.07 -1.59
N PHE A 161 -12.16 2.40 -0.58
CA PHE A 161 -11.38 1.70 0.45
C PHE A 161 -11.62 0.20 0.40
N SER A 162 -10.53 -0.58 0.42
CA SER A 162 -10.59 -2.04 0.33
C SER A 162 -11.49 -2.69 1.38
N ARG A 163 -11.53 -2.15 2.60
CA ARG A 163 -12.40 -2.65 3.68
C ARG A 163 -13.89 -2.52 3.35
N ASP A 164 -14.27 -1.43 2.67
CA ASP A 164 -15.68 -1.16 2.36
C ASP A 164 -16.12 -2.07 1.21
N VAL A 165 -15.25 -2.22 0.19
CA VAL A 165 -15.42 -3.17 -0.92
C VAL A 165 -15.53 -4.61 -0.41
N LEU A 166 -14.65 -5.05 0.49
CA LEU A 166 -14.73 -6.38 1.10
C LEU A 166 -16.02 -6.59 1.90
N GLY A 167 -16.46 -5.57 2.64
CA GLY A 167 -17.74 -5.60 3.36
C GLY A 167 -18.92 -5.81 2.41
N GLN A 168 -18.94 -5.08 1.30
CA GLN A 168 -19.97 -5.20 0.25
C GLN A 168 -19.95 -6.58 -0.42
N ILE A 169 -18.76 -7.11 -0.76
CA ILE A 169 -18.61 -8.46 -1.34
C ILE A 169 -19.22 -9.52 -0.41
N ARG A 170 -18.85 -9.48 0.88
CA ARG A 170 -19.32 -10.44 1.89
C ARG A 170 -20.81 -10.29 2.21
N ALA A 171 -21.36 -9.08 2.05
CA ALA A 171 -22.79 -8.80 2.20
C ALA A 171 -23.61 -9.18 0.96
N GLY A 172 -22.97 -9.52 -0.17
CA GLY A 172 -23.65 -9.76 -1.44
C GLY A 172 -24.21 -8.49 -2.09
N ASP A 173 -23.72 -7.30 -1.70
CA ASP A 173 -24.16 -6.02 -2.26
C ASP A 173 -23.51 -5.78 -3.63
N PRO A 174 -24.26 -5.71 -4.74
CA PRO A 174 -23.67 -5.53 -6.08
C PRO A 174 -22.99 -4.17 -6.30
N ALA A 175 -23.13 -3.20 -5.39
CA ALA A 175 -22.52 -1.88 -5.52
C ALA A 175 -20.98 -1.94 -5.72
N TRP A 176 -20.32 -2.95 -5.13
CA TRP A 176 -18.86 -3.09 -5.22
C TRP A 176 -18.37 -3.30 -6.65
N GLU A 177 -19.17 -3.89 -7.54
CA GLU A 177 -18.78 -4.20 -8.92
C GLU A 177 -18.41 -2.94 -9.72
N SER A 178 -18.99 -1.79 -9.37
CA SER A 178 -18.71 -0.50 -9.99
C SER A 178 -17.46 0.20 -9.45
N THR A 179 -16.90 -0.29 -8.34
CA THR A 179 -15.75 0.31 -7.64
C THR A 179 -14.42 -0.38 -7.95
N VAL A 180 -14.45 -1.43 -8.77
CA VAL A 180 -13.26 -2.15 -9.22
C VAL A 180 -13.25 -2.28 -10.75
N PRO A 181 -12.10 -2.51 -11.37
CA PRO A 181 -12.06 -2.79 -12.81
C PRO A 181 -12.94 -4.00 -13.17
N PRO A 182 -13.61 -4.01 -14.34
CA PRO A 182 -14.53 -5.09 -14.73
C PRO A 182 -13.88 -6.49 -14.69
N ALA A 183 -12.61 -6.60 -15.11
CA ALA A 183 -11.87 -7.85 -15.03
C ALA A 183 -11.71 -8.37 -13.59
N VAL A 184 -11.53 -7.47 -12.62
CA VAL A 184 -11.47 -7.81 -11.19
C VAL A 184 -12.81 -8.35 -10.72
N ALA A 185 -13.91 -7.66 -11.07
CA ALA A 185 -15.25 -8.11 -10.69
C ALA A 185 -15.57 -9.49 -11.27
N GLN A 186 -15.18 -9.75 -12.51
CA GLN A 186 -15.31 -11.06 -13.14
C GLN A 186 -14.53 -12.14 -12.37
N ILE A 187 -13.24 -11.90 -12.08
CA ILE A 187 -12.38 -12.87 -11.37
C ILE A 187 -12.94 -13.19 -9.98
N ILE A 188 -13.38 -12.18 -9.22
CA ILE A 188 -13.96 -12.38 -7.88
C ILE A 188 -15.19 -13.29 -7.95
N LYS A 189 -16.09 -13.05 -8.92
CA LYS A 189 -17.31 -13.84 -9.09
C LYS A 189 -17.03 -15.27 -9.56
N GLU A 190 -16.16 -15.45 -10.55
CA GLU A 190 -15.82 -16.75 -11.12
C GLU A 190 -15.11 -17.66 -10.11
N ARG A 191 -14.18 -17.10 -9.34
CA ARG A 191 -13.35 -17.85 -8.39
C ARG A 191 -13.90 -17.82 -6.96
N LYS A 192 -15.01 -17.14 -6.72
CA LYS A 192 -15.63 -16.95 -5.39
C LYS A 192 -14.66 -16.38 -4.35
N LEU A 193 -13.79 -15.46 -4.77
CA LEU A 193 -12.80 -14.83 -3.88
C LEU A 193 -13.49 -13.99 -2.80
N PHE A 194 -12.83 -13.79 -1.67
CA PHE A 194 -13.28 -12.98 -0.53
C PHE A 194 -14.62 -13.43 0.04
N ASN A 195 -14.90 -14.73 -0.02
CA ASN A 195 -16.16 -15.36 0.37
C ASN A 195 -17.37 -14.87 -0.43
N TYR A 196 -17.18 -14.44 -1.68
CA TYR A 196 -18.28 -14.04 -2.56
C TYR A 196 -19.28 -15.20 -2.75
N GLY A 197 -20.52 -14.98 -2.33
CA GLY A 197 -21.59 -15.96 -2.42
C GLY A 197 -21.49 -17.12 -1.43
N SER A 198 -20.58 -17.07 -0.44
CA SER A 198 -20.60 -18.03 0.67
C SER A 198 -21.71 -17.64 1.66
N THR A 199 -22.41 -18.64 2.20
CA THR A 199 -23.29 -18.42 3.35
C THR A 199 -22.51 -18.79 4.60
N ALA A 200 -22.78 -18.15 5.73
CA ALA A 200 -22.09 -18.38 7.02
C ALA A 200 -22.15 -19.85 7.56
N LYS A 201 -22.69 -20.80 6.79
CA LYS A 201 -22.71 -22.24 7.08
C LYS A 201 -21.47 -23.00 6.59
N ASP A 202 -20.61 -22.38 5.78
CA ASP A 202 -19.47 -23.07 5.15
C ASP A 202 -18.14 -22.94 5.91
N GLU A 203 -18.15 -22.41 7.14
CA GLU A 203 -16.93 -22.45 7.99
C GLU A 203 -16.62 -23.89 8.41
N PRO A 204 -15.43 -24.43 8.09
CA PRO A 204 -15.03 -25.74 8.59
C PRO A 204 -14.96 -25.68 10.11
N LYS A 205 -15.70 -26.58 10.76
CA LYS A 205 -15.61 -26.81 12.21
C LYS A 205 -14.13 -26.92 12.60
N PRO A 206 -13.67 -26.21 13.65
CA PRO A 206 -12.30 -26.39 14.12
C PRO A 206 -12.07 -27.87 14.43
N ALA A 207 -11.01 -28.44 13.84
CA ALA A 207 -10.59 -29.80 14.15
C ALA A 207 -10.31 -29.88 15.65
N ALA A 208 -10.95 -30.86 16.30
CA ALA A 208 -10.83 -31.15 17.73
C ALA A 208 -9.44 -31.68 18.08
#